data_AF-A0A2B4RDE8-F1
#
_entry.id   AF-A0A2B4RDE8-F1
#
_cell.length_a   1.000
_cell.length_b   1.000
_cell.length_c   1.000
_cell.angle_alpha   90.00
_cell.angle_beta   90.00
_cell.angle_gamma   90.00
#
_symmetry.space_group_name_H-M   'P 1'
#
loop_
_entity.id
_entity.type
_entity.pdbx_description
1 polymer ?
#
loop_
_entity_poly.entity_id
_entity_poly.type
_entity_poly.pdbx_seq_one_letter_code
_entity_poly.pdbx_strand_id
1 'polypeptide(L)'
;MAPASCSDKGYFCWVWRTTGKCKRSSNYAVNKCQKTCNFCPVLTEAPKPTDTPPTVTTTHHTTTSKPSECYLKERLPISREQVWNKQLQGHVIYHQSVVSEIQCEDLCLRIPGCVAYNYQYSKKRGETERACELMNSVVNVKSIVGFSFRLFERKRTNKYLFSSCLGDT
;
A
#
# COMPACT_ATOMS: atom_id res chain seq x y z
N MET A 1 -3.61 31.99 -1.13
CA MET A 1 -3.04 30.63 -0.98
C MET A 1 -2.87 30.03 -2.37
N ALA A 2 -1.64 29.64 -2.74
CA ALA A 2 -1.41 28.94 -4.00
C ALA A 2 -2.14 27.58 -3.99
N PRO A 3 -2.65 27.07 -5.14
CA PRO A 3 -3.23 25.74 -5.17
C PRO A 3 -2.18 24.73 -4.69
N ALA A 4 -2.60 23.78 -3.85
CA ALA A 4 -1.73 22.69 -3.43
C ALA A 4 -1.18 22.01 -4.68
N SER A 5 0.13 22.11 -4.90
CA SER A 5 0.78 21.59 -6.10
C SER A 5 0.50 20.09 -6.20
N CYS A 6 -0.27 19.69 -7.22
CA CYS A 6 -0.61 18.29 -7.42
C CYS A 6 0.66 17.50 -7.74
N SER A 7 0.97 16.51 -6.90
CA SER A 7 2.19 15.71 -7.00
C SER A 7 1.94 14.32 -6.43
N ASP A 8 2.74 13.36 -6.89
CA ASP A 8 2.78 12.04 -6.28
C ASP A 8 3.68 12.09 -5.05
N LYS A 9 3.15 11.59 -3.93
CA LYS A 9 3.86 11.41 -2.65
C LYS A 9 4.12 9.93 -2.35
N GLY A 10 3.53 9.03 -3.15
CA GLY A 10 3.67 7.59 -3.02
C GLY A 10 4.83 7.07 -3.86
N TYR A 11 5.63 6.20 -3.26
CA TYR A 11 6.73 5.53 -3.94
C TYR A 11 6.27 4.51 -5.00
N PHE A 12 5.01 4.09 -4.95
CA PHE A 12 4.47 2.99 -5.75
C PHE A 12 3.42 3.41 -6.78
N CYS A 13 3.33 4.70 -7.07
CA CYS A 13 2.30 5.22 -7.95
C CYS A 13 2.39 4.65 -9.37
N TRP A 14 3.60 4.44 -9.88
CA TRP A 14 3.80 3.81 -11.18
C TRP A 14 3.19 2.39 -11.22
N VAL A 15 3.38 1.59 -10.17
CA VAL A 15 2.80 0.25 -10.06
C VAL A 15 1.27 0.34 -10.03
N TRP A 16 0.71 1.27 -9.25
CA TRP A 16 -0.74 1.45 -9.14
C TRP A 16 -1.38 1.78 -10.49
N ARG A 17 -0.70 2.59 -11.31
CA ARG A 17 -1.11 2.89 -12.68
C ARG A 17 -1.06 1.64 -13.56
N THR A 18 0.05 0.91 -13.55
CA THR A 18 0.23 -0.26 -14.42
C THR A 18 -0.68 -1.44 -14.05
N THR A 19 -1.13 -1.53 -12.79
CA THR A 19 -2.00 -2.63 -12.32
C THR A 19 -3.48 -2.26 -12.25
N GLY A 20 -3.89 -1.11 -12.77
CA GLY A 20 -5.30 -0.68 -12.76
C GLY A 20 -5.85 -0.40 -11.34
N LYS A 21 -4.97 -0.06 -10.40
CA LYS A 21 -5.32 0.27 -9.01
C LYS A 21 -5.55 1.77 -8.77
N CYS A 22 -5.35 2.60 -9.79
CA CYS A 22 -5.79 4.00 -9.82
C CYS A 22 -7.32 4.10 -9.84
N LYS A 23 -7.97 3.77 -8.72
CA LYS A 23 -9.40 3.90 -8.49
C LYS A 23 -9.62 4.94 -7.40
N ARG A 24 -10.66 5.77 -7.52
CA ARG A 24 -10.99 6.75 -6.47
C ARG A 24 -11.42 6.12 -5.15
N SER A 25 -11.76 4.82 -5.15
CA SER A 25 -11.98 4.05 -3.92
C SER A 25 -10.69 3.60 -3.22
N SER A 26 -9.52 3.73 -3.84
CA SER A 26 -8.23 3.43 -3.21
C SER A 26 -7.72 4.64 -2.43
N ASN A 27 -7.67 4.50 -1.10
CA ASN A 27 -7.11 5.52 -0.22
C ASN A 27 -5.64 5.83 -0.56
N TYR A 28 -4.87 4.82 -0.99
CA TYR A 28 -3.49 5.05 -1.43
C TYR A 28 -3.46 5.84 -2.74
N ALA A 29 -4.23 5.43 -3.76
CA ALA A 29 -4.25 6.12 -5.04
C ALA A 29 -4.65 7.60 -4.91
N VAL A 30 -5.70 7.89 -4.14
CA VAL A 30 -6.23 9.26 -3.94
C VAL A 30 -5.27 10.15 -3.15
N ASN A 31 -4.62 9.63 -2.11
CA ASN A 31 -3.81 10.48 -1.22
C ASN A 31 -2.33 10.51 -1.56
N LYS A 32 -1.84 9.51 -2.31
CA LYS A 32 -0.41 9.33 -2.59
C LYS A 32 -0.07 9.42 -4.07
N CYS A 33 -1.02 9.18 -4.97
CA CYS A 33 -0.74 9.04 -6.41
C CYS A 33 -1.57 9.96 -7.29
N GLN A 34 -1.84 11.18 -6.81
CA GLN A 34 -2.75 12.12 -7.46
C GLN A 34 -2.35 12.46 -8.88
N LYS A 35 -1.05 12.67 -9.14
CA LYS A 35 -0.57 13.03 -10.47
C LYS A 35 -0.56 11.80 -11.38
N THR A 36 0.02 10.69 -10.94
CA THR A 36 0.13 9.46 -11.74
C THR A 36 -1.23 8.85 -12.07
N CYS A 37 -2.19 8.92 -11.15
CA CYS A 37 -3.56 8.43 -11.34
C CYS A 37 -4.52 9.47 -11.95
N ASN A 38 -4.04 10.65 -12.35
CA ASN A 38 -4.85 11.73 -12.92
C ASN A 38 -6.01 12.16 -12.01
N PHE A 39 -5.77 12.25 -10.70
CA PHE A 39 -6.71 12.74 -9.69
C PHE A 39 -6.45 14.19 -9.27
N CYS A 40 -5.53 14.89 -9.93
CA CYS A 40 -5.37 16.33 -9.73
C CYS A 40 -6.70 17.05 -9.99
N PRO A 41 -7.07 18.04 -9.16
CA PRO A 41 -8.21 18.91 -9.47
C PRO A 41 -7.92 19.65 -10.78
N VAL A 42 -8.89 19.64 -11.69
CA VAL A 42 -8.88 20.53 -12.84
C VAL A 42 -9.23 21.92 -12.29
N LEU A 43 -8.44 22.94 -12.62
CA LEU A 43 -8.81 24.32 -12.33
C LEU A 43 -10.02 24.65 -13.21
N THR A 44 -11.21 24.44 -12.69
CA THR A 44 -12.42 24.97 -13.31
C THR A 44 -12.37 26.48 -13.11
N GLU A 45 -12.30 27.25 -14.19
CA GLU A 45 -12.60 28.69 -14.13
C GLU A 45 -13.94 28.87 -13.41
N ALA A 46 -13.96 29.74 -12.40
CA ALA A 46 -15.11 29.88 -11.52
C ALA A 46 -16.38 30.20 -12.32
N PRO A 47 -17.45 29.40 -12.21
CA PRO A 47 -18.77 29.87 -12.59
C PRO A 47 -19.13 31.08 -11.72
N LYS A 48 -19.63 32.14 -12.34
CA LYS A 48 -20.19 33.35 -11.69
C LYS A 48 -21.11 32.94 -10.53
N PRO A 49 -21.03 33.59 -9.35
CA PRO A 49 -21.79 33.18 -8.17
C PRO A 49 -23.29 33.30 -8.42
N THR A 50 -24.00 32.19 -8.24
CA THR A 50 -25.45 32.15 -8.02
C THR A 50 -25.67 31.43 -6.70
N ASP A 51 -26.30 32.14 -5.77
CA ASP A 51 -26.61 31.71 -4.41
C ASP A 51 -27.41 30.40 -4.36
N THR A 52 -26.85 29.34 -3.79
CA THR A 52 -27.63 28.41 -2.92
C THR A 52 -26.69 27.58 -2.03
N PRO A 53 -26.94 27.45 -0.71
CA PRO A 53 -26.14 26.60 0.18
C PRO A 53 -26.63 25.13 0.17
N PRO A 54 -25.71 24.14 0.22
CA PRO A 54 -26.01 22.84 0.78
C PRO A 54 -25.25 22.62 2.10
N THR A 55 -26.03 22.39 3.16
CA THR A 55 -25.60 21.98 4.49
C THR A 55 -24.91 20.60 4.44
N VAL A 56 -23.65 20.54 4.88
CA VAL A 56 -22.94 19.28 5.16
C VAL A 56 -22.78 19.13 6.67
N THR A 57 -23.53 18.19 7.24
CA THR A 57 -23.46 17.82 8.66
C THR A 57 -22.12 17.13 8.94
N THR A 58 -21.28 17.78 9.73
CA THR A 58 -20.00 17.23 10.23
C THR A 58 -20.25 16.59 11.60
N THR A 59 -20.15 15.27 11.68
CA THR A 59 -20.16 14.55 12.96
C THR A 59 -18.76 14.59 13.58
N HIS A 60 -18.60 15.39 14.64
CA HIS A 60 -17.43 15.36 15.50
C HIS A 60 -17.52 14.16 16.45
N HIS A 61 -16.59 13.21 16.35
CA HIS A 61 -16.41 12.18 17.36
C HIS A 61 -15.43 12.67 18.43
N THR A 62 -15.96 12.82 19.63
CA THR A 62 -15.27 13.17 20.88
C THR A 62 -14.20 12.12 21.23
N THR A 63 -12.97 12.57 21.45
CA THR A 63 -11.88 11.71 21.92
C THR A 63 -11.89 11.67 23.43
N THR A 64 -12.38 10.57 24.01
CA THR A 64 -12.22 10.24 25.43
C THR A 64 -10.92 9.46 25.60
N SER A 65 -10.00 10.00 26.40
CA SER A 65 -8.72 9.41 26.76
C SER A 65 -8.90 8.15 27.60
N LYS A 66 -8.42 7.01 27.10
CA LYS A 66 -8.27 5.75 27.86
C LYS A 66 -6.91 5.09 27.47
N PRO A 67 -6.18 4.45 28.40
CA PRO A 67 -4.74 4.16 28.24
C PRO A 67 -4.42 3.18 27.10
N SER A 68 -3.21 3.32 26.57
CA SER A 68 -2.68 2.69 25.36
C SER A 68 -2.52 1.16 25.45
N GLU A 69 -3.55 0.44 25.06
CA GLU A 69 -3.46 -0.98 24.69
C GLU A 69 -2.87 -1.08 23.26
N CYS A 70 -1.84 -1.91 23.02
CA CYS A 70 -1.25 -2.08 21.68
C CYS A 70 -2.24 -2.77 20.73
N TYR A 71 -3.12 -2.00 20.09
CA TYR A 71 -4.00 -2.49 19.01
C TYR A 71 -3.19 -2.75 17.73
N LEU A 72 -2.47 -3.87 17.71
CA LEU A 72 -1.71 -4.34 16.55
C LEU A 72 -2.62 -4.57 15.32
N LYS A 73 -3.91 -4.84 15.57
CA LYS A 73 -4.91 -5.24 14.57
C LYS A 73 -5.25 -4.15 13.54
N GLU A 74 -5.05 -2.87 13.89
CA GLU A 74 -5.26 -1.74 12.97
C GLU A 74 -3.95 -1.19 12.36
N ARG A 75 -2.78 -1.63 12.86
CA ARG A 75 -1.47 -1.10 12.50
C ARG A 75 -0.59 -2.05 11.68
N LEU A 76 -0.90 -3.34 11.62
CA LEU A 76 -0.23 -4.20 10.65
C LEU A 76 -0.62 -3.71 9.25
N PRO A 77 0.35 -3.40 8.36
CA PRO A 77 0.09 -2.96 7.00
C PRO A 77 -0.38 -4.15 6.14
N ILE A 78 -1.40 -4.88 6.61
CA ILE A 78 -2.17 -5.83 5.82
C ILE A 78 -2.98 -4.98 4.82
N SER A 79 -2.30 -4.50 3.79
CA SER A 79 -2.90 -3.72 2.73
C SER A 79 -3.96 -4.58 2.07
N ARG A 80 -5.22 -4.13 2.16
CA ARG A 80 -6.36 -4.74 1.47
C ARG A 80 -6.29 -4.60 -0.06
N GLU A 81 -5.25 -3.95 -0.59
CA GLU A 81 -5.07 -3.68 -2.01
C GLU A 81 -4.14 -4.70 -2.71
N GLN A 82 -4.24 -5.99 -2.37
CA GLN A 82 -3.51 -7.07 -3.06
C GLN A 82 -3.72 -7.01 -4.58
N VAL A 83 -2.63 -7.21 -5.32
CA VAL A 83 -2.64 -7.33 -6.78
C VAL A 83 -2.49 -8.81 -7.12
N TRP A 84 -3.54 -9.39 -7.70
CA TRP A 84 -3.61 -10.80 -8.09
C TRP A 84 -3.20 -11.03 -9.54
N ASN A 85 -2.77 -12.25 -9.86
CA ASN A 85 -2.31 -12.68 -11.20
C ASN A 85 -1.26 -11.73 -11.79
N LYS A 86 -0.38 -11.22 -10.94
CA LYS A 86 0.72 -10.34 -11.32
C LYS A 86 1.97 -10.75 -10.55
N GLN A 87 3.12 -10.62 -11.21
CA GLN A 87 4.43 -10.85 -10.62
C GLN A 87 5.33 -9.64 -10.90
N LEU A 88 6.07 -9.19 -9.90
CA LEU A 88 7.10 -8.17 -10.05
C LEU A 88 8.32 -8.75 -10.77
N GLN A 89 8.98 -7.90 -11.55
CA GLN A 89 10.25 -8.18 -12.19
C GLN A 89 11.30 -7.23 -11.62
N GLY A 90 12.50 -7.73 -11.38
CA GLY A 90 13.59 -6.98 -10.75
C GLY A 90 14.61 -7.94 -10.15
N HIS A 91 15.48 -7.43 -9.28
CA HIS A 91 16.51 -8.24 -8.65
C HIS A 91 15.96 -8.99 -7.43
N VAL A 92 15.90 -10.31 -7.55
CA VAL A 92 15.51 -11.24 -6.47
C VAL A 92 16.72 -11.49 -5.58
N ILE A 93 16.56 -11.21 -4.29
CA ILE A 93 17.61 -11.37 -3.27
C ILE A 93 17.44 -12.64 -2.44
N TYR A 94 16.25 -13.24 -2.46
CA TYR A 94 15.95 -14.43 -1.66
C TYR A 94 14.75 -15.18 -2.25
N HIS A 95 14.78 -16.51 -2.22
CA HIS A 95 13.68 -17.38 -2.64
C HIS A 95 13.47 -18.48 -1.60
N GLN A 96 12.23 -18.74 -1.19
CA GLN A 96 11.92 -19.71 -0.13
C GLN A 96 10.51 -20.29 -0.27
N SER A 97 10.36 -21.57 0.07
CA SER A 97 9.04 -22.17 0.29
C SER A 97 8.42 -21.66 1.59
N VAL A 98 7.18 -21.21 1.53
CA VAL A 98 6.40 -20.61 2.61
C VAL A 98 5.03 -21.26 2.70
N VAL A 99 4.46 -21.27 3.91
CA VAL A 99 3.11 -21.80 4.15
C VAL A 99 2.03 -20.74 3.90
N SER A 100 2.37 -19.45 3.92
CA SER A 100 1.45 -18.34 3.73
C SER A 100 2.13 -17.06 3.22
N GLU A 101 1.34 -16.12 2.70
CA GLU A 101 1.83 -14.79 2.30
C GLU A 101 2.35 -13.99 3.50
N ILE A 102 1.79 -14.22 4.70
CA ILE A 102 2.23 -13.58 5.94
C ILE A 102 3.68 -13.95 6.25
N GLN A 103 4.07 -15.20 6.02
CA GLN A 103 5.46 -15.61 6.18
C GLN A 103 6.38 -14.90 5.17
N CYS A 104 5.94 -14.68 3.93
CA CYS A 104 6.69 -13.93 2.94
C CYS A 104 6.88 -12.45 3.35
N GLU A 105 5.85 -11.85 3.95
CA GLU A 105 5.93 -10.49 4.51
C GLU A 105 6.92 -10.39 5.68
N ASP A 106 6.84 -11.34 6.62
CA ASP A 106 7.75 -11.45 7.74
C ASP A 106 9.22 -11.67 7.30
N LEU A 107 9.46 -12.47 6.27
CA LEU A 107 10.80 -12.62 5.69
C LEU A 107 11.29 -11.29 5.09
N CYS A 108 10.46 -10.57 4.33
CA CYS A 108 10.84 -9.27 3.76
C CYS A 108 11.14 -8.22 4.84
N LEU A 109 10.41 -8.25 5.94
CA LEU A 109 10.63 -7.41 7.11
C LEU A 109 12.04 -7.60 7.72
N ARG A 110 12.46 -8.85 7.84
CA ARG A 110 13.73 -9.23 8.47
C ARG A 110 14.94 -9.01 7.56
N ILE A 111 14.80 -9.16 6.24
CA ILE A 111 15.93 -9.04 5.32
C ILE A 111 16.25 -7.57 5.01
N PRO A 112 17.45 -7.06 5.34
CA PRO A 112 17.87 -5.72 4.95
C PRO A 112 17.80 -5.51 3.43
N GLY A 113 17.25 -4.37 3.01
CA GLY A 113 17.13 -4.03 1.59
C GLY A 113 15.96 -4.68 0.86
N CYS A 114 15.14 -5.54 1.49
CA CYS A 114 13.89 -5.97 0.87
C CYS A 114 12.93 -4.78 0.73
N VAL A 115 12.46 -4.55 -0.50
CA VAL A 115 11.51 -3.49 -0.89
C VAL A 115 10.23 -4.05 -1.50
N ALA A 116 10.18 -5.35 -1.79
CA ALA A 116 9.00 -6.02 -2.34
C ALA A 116 9.15 -7.54 -2.25
N TYR A 117 8.03 -8.25 -2.45
CA TYR A 117 8.04 -9.69 -2.66
C TYR A 117 6.99 -10.15 -3.65
N ASN A 118 7.26 -11.26 -4.34
CA ASN A 118 6.26 -12.07 -5.03
C ASN A 118 5.85 -13.26 -4.17
N TYR A 119 4.58 -13.64 -4.26
CA TYR A 119 4.02 -14.79 -3.58
C TYR A 119 3.26 -15.65 -4.59
N GLN A 120 3.69 -16.89 -4.76
CA GLN A 120 3.04 -17.86 -5.63
C GLN A 120 1.95 -18.60 -4.85
N TYR A 121 0.70 -18.14 -4.94
CA TYR A 121 -0.42 -18.78 -4.25
C TYR A 121 -0.94 -20.03 -4.98
N SER A 122 -0.79 -20.11 -6.30
CA SER A 122 -1.17 -21.30 -7.05
C SER A 122 -0.09 -22.36 -6.92
N LYS A 123 -0.47 -23.48 -6.31
CA LYS A 123 0.41 -24.64 -6.13
C LYS A 123 0.70 -25.31 -7.47
N LYS A 124 1.91 -25.84 -7.63
CA LYS A 124 2.13 -26.90 -8.62
C LYS A 124 1.46 -28.18 -8.13
N ARG A 125 1.04 -29.04 -9.06
CA ARG A 125 0.37 -30.29 -8.72
C ARG A 125 1.30 -31.16 -7.86
N GLY A 126 0.92 -31.42 -6.61
CA GLY A 126 1.69 -32.24 -5.65
C GLY A 126 2.48 -31.48 -4.58
N GLU A 127 2.53 -30.14 -4.64
CA GLU A 127 3.21 -29.33 -3.62
C GLU A 127 2.21 -28.78 -2.58
N THR A 128 2.52 -28.94 -1.29
CA THR A 128 1.71 -28.38 -0.19
C THR A 128 2.10 -26.93 0.12
N GLU A 129 3.38 -26.62 -0.06
CA GLU A 129 4.01 -25.31 0.18
C GLU A 129 3.85 -24.38 -1.02
N ARG A 130 4.04 -23.07 -0.79
CA ARG A 130 3.97 -21.99 -1.78
C ARG A 130 5.33 -21.32 -1.90
N ALA A 131 5.63 -20.62 -2.99
CA ALA A 131 6.92 -19.95 -3.14
C ALA A 131 6.84 -18.45 -2.81
N CYS A 132 7.92 -17.91 -2.26
CA CYS A 132 8.14 -16.49 -1.96
C CYS A 132 9.45 -16.04 -2.61
N GLU A 133 9.41 -14.92 -3.34
CA GLU A 133 10.61 -14.25 -3.89
C GLU A 133 10.72 -12.86 -3.28
N LEU A 134 11.79 -12.57 -2.55
CA LEU A 134 12.06 -11.24 -2.01
C LEU A 134 12.94 -10.44 -2.95
N MET A 135 12.72 -9.14 -3.03
CA MET A 135 13.36 -8.27 -4.02
C MET A 135 13.90 -7.01 -3.36
N ASN A 136 15.07 -6.53 -3.80
CA ASN A 136 15.62 -5.23 -3.41
C ASN A 136 15.40 -4.12 -4.47
N SER A 137 14.90 -4.48 -5.64
CA SER A 137 14.52 -3.54 -6.70
C SER A 137 13.36 -4.08 -7.53
N VAL A 138 12.53 -3.18 -8.03
CA VAL A 138 11.38 -3.50 -8.88
C VAL A 138 11.47 -2.66 -10.14
N VAL A 139 11.45 -3.33 -11.29
CA VAL A 139 11.59 -2.72 -12.63
C VAL A 139 10.27 -2.73 -13.38
N ASN A 140 9.53 -3.83 -13.33
CA ASN A 140 8.29 -4.00 -14.09
C ASN A 140 7.31 -4.94 -13.36
N VAL A 141 6.09 -5.04 -13.88
CA VAL A 141 5.05 -5.97 -13.44
C VAL A 141 4.57 -6.78 -14.64
N LYS A 142 4.61 -8.12 -14.53
CA LYS A 142 4.09 -9.04 -15.55
C LYS A 142 2.76 -9.65 -15.11
N SER A 143 1.94 -10.01 -16.09
CA SER A 143 0.71 -10.79 -15.89
C SER A 143 1.06 -12.28 -15.82
N ILE A 144 1.08 -12.84 -14.62
CA ILE A 144 1.40 -14.25 -14.40
C ILE A 144 0.35 -14.80 -13.44
N VAL A 145 -0.44 -15.76 -13.93
CA VAL A 145 -1.49 -16.40 -13.15
C VAL A 145 -0.87 -17.14 -11.98
N GLY A 146 -1.50 -17.05 -10.81
CA GLY A 146 -1.03 -17.78 -9.64
C GLY A 146 -0.02 -17.05 -8.76
N PHE A 147 0.32 -15.82 -9.14
CA PHE A 147 1.20 -14.93 -8.39
C PHE A 147 0.44 -13.70 -7.90
N SER A 148 0.72 -13.31 -6.67
CA SER A 148 0.48 -11.98 -6.16
C SER A 148 1.81 -11.36 -5.78
N PHE A 149 1.80 -10.06 -5.53
CA PHE A 149 2.97 -9.39 -5.01
C PHE A 149 2.60 -8.33 -3.98
N ARG A 150 3.58 -7.95 -3.17
CA ARG A 150 3.50 -6.76 -2.34
C ARG A 150 4.75 -5.92 -2.47
N LEU A 151 4.52 -4.61 -2.43
CA LEU A 151 5.56 -3.62 -2.29
C LEU A 151 5.69 -3.26 -0.82
N PHE A 152 6.92 -3.13 -0.36
CA PHE A 152 7.25 -2.98 1.04
C PHE A 152 7.92 -1.63 1.28
N GLU A 153 7.26 -0.75 2.02
CA GLU A 153 7.81 0.57 2.37
C GLU A 153 8.41 0.53 3.79
N ARG A 154 9.71 0.25 3.88
CA ARG A 154 10.41 0.09 5.17
C ARG A 154 10.21 1.26 6.13
N LYS A 155 10.24 2.51 5.66
CA LYS A 155 10.03 3.69 6.53
C LYS A 155 8.64 3.69 7.14
N ARG A 156 7.62 3.36 6.35
CA ARG A 156 6.24 3.27 6.79
C ARG A 156 6.08 2.11 7.75
N THR A 157 6.59 0.93 7.41
CA THR A 157 6.47 -0.25 8.26
C THR A 157 7.21 -0.07 9.57
N ASN A 158 8.41 0.50 9.57
CA ASN A 158 9.12 0.86 10.78
C ASN A 158 8.32 1.87 11.61
N LYS A 159 7.72 2.87 10.97
CA LYS A 159 6.83 3.79 11.68
C LYS A 159 5.71 3.00 12.37
N TYR A 160 4.97 2.12 11.71
CA TYR A 160 3.83 1.44 12.35
C TYR A 160 4.20 0.32 13.32
N LEU A 161 5.27 -0.44 13.05
CA LEU A 161 5.75 -1.50 13.93
C LEU A 161 6.46 -0.95 15.18
N PHE A 162 7.19 0.16 15.03
CA PHE A 162 7.97 0.75 16.13
C PHE A 162 7.35 2.03 16.72
N SER A 163 6.30 2.62 16.11
CA SER A 163 5.52 3.65 16.78
C SER A 163 4.60 2.99 17.79
N SER A 164 4.99 3.10 19.06
CA SER A 164 4.17 2.90 20.26
C SER A 164 3.84 1.45 20.62
N CYS A 165 4.86 0.69 21.01
CA CYS A 165 4.72 -0.22 22.18
C CYS A 165 5.76 0.08 23.28
N LEU A 166 6.50 1.19 23.17
CA LEU A 166 7.26 1.75 24.27
C LEU A 166 6.34 2.76 24.97
N GLY A 167 5.73 2.34 26.08
CA GLY A 167 5.27 3.30 27.07
C GLY A 167 6.49 4.05 27.57
N ASP A 168 6.38 5.37 27.70
CA ASP A 168 7.42 6.19 28.31
C ASP A 168 7.70 5.63 29.72
N THR A 169 8.88 5.05 29.91
CA THR A 169 9.43 4.67 31.23
C THR A 169 10.13 5.86 31.86
#